data_AF-A0A7S3YJF8-F1
#
_entry.id   AF-A0A7S3YJF8-F1
#
_cell.length_a   1.000
_cell.length_b   1.000
_cell.length_c   1.000
_cell.angle_alpha   90.00
_cell.angle_beta   90.00
_cell.angle_gamma   90.00
#
_symmetry.space_group_name_H-M   'P 1'
#
loop_
_entity.id
_entity.type
_entity.pdbx_description
1 polymer ?
#
loop_
_entity_poly.entity_id
_entity_poly.type
_entity_poly.pdbx_seq_one_letter_code
_entity_poly.pdbx_strand_id
1 'polypeptide(L)'
;MICLVRSVSAATKRICAKALLNLIREDTVQRLVDEGVLTAAAALSKQKDDPETQLACSNIYGVLSGHAGARRALLGRKGAAAALFALLRHAQDHTAQVTCGKALCNLLSCRDSQLATVRKGAVPVLGWLARLGDAATEARCADAFFLLCGDAECRARLRQGHRAAGGGEGEA
;
A
#
# COMPACT_ATOMS: atom_id res chain seq x y z
N MET A 1 10.44 -18.01 5.05
CA MET A 1 9.29 -17.14 5.36
C MET A 1 7.95 -17.87 5.64
N ILE A 2 7.68 -19.03 5.04
CA ILE A 2 6.40 -19.75 5.19
C ILE A 2 6.06 -20.13 6.65
N CYS A 3 7.06 -20.43 7.48
CA CYS A 3 6.84 -20.78 8.90
C CYS A 3 6.38 -19.58 9.75
N LEU A 4 6.75 -18.35 9.38
CA LEU A 4 6.44 -17.13 10.15
C LEU A 4 4.94 -16.80 10.11
N VAL A 5 4.30 -17.09 8.98
CA VAL A 5 2.88 -16.78 8.73
C VAL A 5 1.95 -17.77 9.44
N ARG A 6 2.44 -18.97 9.77
CA ARG A 6 1.64 -20.07 10.37
C ARG A 6 1.62 -20.06 11.89
N SER A 7 2.37 -19.18 12.54
CA SER A 7 2.32 -19.08 14.01
C SER A 7 0.90 -18.71 14.46
N VAL A 8 0.44 -19.32 15.56
CA VAL A 8 -0.84 -18.96 16.18
C VAL A 8 -0.68 -17.74 17.08
N SER A 9 0.50 -17.59 17.72
CA SER A 9 0.76 -16.52 18.69
C SER A 9 0.94 -15.15 18.04
N ALA A 10 0.15 -14.17 18.50
CA ALA A 10 0.28 -12.77 18.11
C ALA A 10 1.67 -12.20 18.43
N ALA A 11 2.23 -12.54 19.60
CA ALA A 11 3.56 -12.10 20.00
C ALA A 11 4.64 -12.56 19.00
N THR A 12 4.56 -13.81 18.54
CA THR A 12 5.48 -14.33 17.52
C THR A 12 5.31 -13.58 16.20
N LYS A 13 4.07 -13.40 15.71
CA LYS A 13 3.79 -12.65 14.46
C LYS A 13 4.38 -11.24 14.50
N ARG A 14 4.23 -10.55 15.63
CA ARG A 14 4.78 -9.21 15.87
C ARG A 14 6.30 -9.18 15.82
N ILE A 15 6.96 -10.13 16.50
CA ILE A 15 8.42 -10.27 16.44
C ILE A 15 8.87 -10.56 15.00
N CYS A 16 8.16 -11.44 14.29
CA CYS A 16 8.47 -11.74 12.90
C CYS A 16 8.31 -10.52 11.99
N ALA A 17 7.26 -9.74 12.14
CA ALA A 17 7.05 -8.52 11.34
C ALA A 17 8.17 -7.50 11.58
N LYS A 18 8.57 -7.28 12.83
CA LYS A 18 9.69 -6.40 13.18
C LYS A 18 11.02 -6.93 12.66
N ALA A 19 11.26 -8.23 12.75
CA ALA A 19 12.46 -8.87 12.20
C ALA A 19 12.54 -8.71 10.68
N LEU A 20 11.43 -8.93 9.96
CA LEU A 20 11.37 -8.70 8.52
C LEU A 20 11.67 -7.24 8.18
N LEU A 21 11.11 -6.29 8.92
CA LEU A 21 11.41 -4.86 8.73
C LEU A 21 12.90 -4.55 8.91
N ASN A 22 13.54 -5.10 9.96
CA ASN A 22 14.97 -4.89 10.22
C ASN A 22 15.88 -5.54 9.16
N LEU A 23 15.41 -6.58 8.47
CA LEU A 23 16.16 -7.21 7.39
C LEU A 23 16.12 -6.40 6.09
N ILE A 24 15.16 -5.49 5.92
CA ILE A 24 15.02 -4.68 4.71
C ILE A 24 16.07 -3.56 4.73
N ARG A 25 17.05 -3.69 3.85
CA ARG A 25 18.11 -2.73 3.55
C ARG A 25 18.24 -2.62 2.04
N GLU A 26 18.86 -1.56 1.56
CA GLU A 26 18.99 -1.30 0.12
C GLU A 26 19.59 -2.50 -0.65
N ASP A 27 20.58 -3.17 -0.04
CA ASP A 27 21.27 -4.35 -0.59
C ASP A 27 20.46 -5.67 -0.48
N THR A 28 19.43 -5.72 0.37
CA THR A 28 18.65 -6.95 0.63
C THR A 28 17.23 -6.94 0.04
N VAL A 29 16.71 -5.77 -0.34
CA VAL A 29 15.32 -5.61 -0.82
C VAL A 29 14.98 -6.62 -1.92
N GLN A 30 15.80 -6.75 -2.95
CA GLN A 30 15.50 -7.63 -4.08
C GLN A 30 15.44 -9.10 -3.63
N ARG A 31 16.43 -9.55 -2.86
CA ARG A 31 16.47 -10.91 -2.30
C ARG A 31 15.24 -11.21 -1.45
N LEU A 32 14.86 -10.29 -0.56
CA LEU A 32 13.68 -10.46 0.30
C LEU A 32 12.37 -10.49 -0.49
N VAL A 33 12.26 -9.69 -1.56
CA VAL A 33 11.13 -9.74 -2.48
C VAL A 33 11.00 -11.12 -3.12
N ASP A 34 12.11 -11.68 -3.58
CA ASP A 34 12.19 -13.00 -4.21
C ASP A 34 11.87 -14.12 -3.19
N GLU A 35 12.33 -13.99 -1.96
CA GLU A 35 12.01 -14.93 -0.85
C GLU A 35 10.59 -14.77 -0.27
N GLY A 36 9.81 -13.78 -0.75
CA GLY A 36 8.38 -13.68 -0.46
C GLY A 36 7.98 -12.71 0.65
N VAL A 37 8.78 -11.67 0.94
CA VAL A 37 8.48 -10.69 2.02
C VAL A 37 7.11 -10.02 1.86
N LEU A 38 6.70 -9.72 0.63
CA LEU A 38 5.37 -9.14 0.35
C LEU A 38 4.22 -10.10 0.70
N THR A 39 4.43 -11.41 0.52
CA THR A 39 3.43 -12.42 0.90
C THR A 39 3.35 -12.54 2.41
N ALA A 40 4.48 -12.50 3.10
CA ALA A 40 4.52 -12.48 4.56
C ALA A 40 3.83 -11.23 5.12
N ALA A 41 4.17 -10.03 4.61
CA ALA A 41 3.53 -8.78 5.01
C ALA A 41 2.02 -8.77 4.75
N ALA A 42 1.57 -9.30 3.59
CA ALA A 42 0.16 -9.41 3.26
C ALA A 42 -0.62 -10.35 4.19
N ALA A 43 0.04 -11.36 4.76
CA ALA A 43 -0.61 -12.26 5.71
C ALA A 43 -0.58 -11.71 7.14
N LEU A 44 0.54 -11.12 7.55
CA LEU A 44 0.71 -10.53 8.89
C LEU A 44 -0.17 -9.30 9.08
N SER A 45 -0.35 -8.46 8.05
CA SER A 45 -1.24 -7.29 8.09
C SER A 45 -2.71 -7.59 8.39
N LYS A 46 -3.15 -8.86 8.29
CA LYS A 46 -4.54 -9.26 8.59
C LYS A 46 -4.84 -9.38 10.08
N GLN A 47 -3.86 -9.22 10.97
CA GLN A 47 -4.11 -9.28 12.41
C GLN A 47 -4.92 -8.03 12.82
N LYS A 48 -6.21 -8.22 13.12
CA LYS A 48 -7.12 -7.11 13.44
C LYS A 48 -6.79 -6.47 14.79
N ASP A 49 -6.44 -7.29 15.78
CA ASP A 49 -6.22 -6.87 17.18
C ASP A 49 -4.73 -6.75 17.54
N ASP A 50 -3.88 -6.43 16.55
CA ASP A 50 -2.44 -6.25 16.75
C ASP A 50 -1.93 -5.03 15.95
N PRO A 51 -2.15 -3.81 16.46
CA PRO A 51 -1.73 -2.58 15.80
C PRO A 51 -0.22 -2.49 15.59
N GLU A 52 0.59 -3.11 16.48
CA GLU A 52 2.04 -3.15 16.31
C GLU A 52 2.45 -3.98 15.10
N THR A 53 1.80 -5.13 14.86
CA THR A 53 2.04 -5.92 13.65
C THR A 53 1.59 -5.16 12.40
N GLN A 54 0.44 -4.47 12.45
CA GLN A 54 -0.04 -3.64 11.35
C GLN A 54 0.95 -2.52 11.01
N LEU A 55 1.48 -1.82 12.02
CA LEU A 55 2.48 -0.77 11.87
C LEU A 55 3.80 -1.29 11.31
N ALA A 56 4.27 -2.46 11.77
CA ALA A 56 5.45 -3.09 11.19
C ALA A 56 5.23 -3.43 9.70
N CYS A 57 4.04 -3.94 9.35
CA CYS A 57 3.69 -4.22 7.95
C CYS A 57 3.56 -2.95 7.10
N SER A 58 2.98 -1.86 7.63
CA SER A 58 2.90 -0.59 6.90
C SER A 58 4.30 -0.05 6.61
N ASN A 59 5.23 -0.14 7.57
CA ASN A 59 6.62 0.25 7.38
C ASN A 59 7.32 -0.60 6.30
N ILE A 60 7.08 -1.92 6.27
CA ILE A 60 7.56 -2.79 5.18
C ILE A 60 7.07 -2.28 3.83
N TYR A 61 5.77 -1.99 3.67
CA TYR A 61 5.25 -1.43 2.41
C TYR A 61 5.83 -0.05 2.09
N GLY A 62 6.01 0.79 3.10
CA GLY A 62 6.65 2.11 2.98
C GLY A 62 8.03 2.01 2.35
N VAL A 63 8.91 1.17 2.90
CA VAL A 63 10.27 0.99 2.38
C VAL A 63 10.26 0.35 0.99
N LEU A 64 9.48 -0.72 0.80
CA LEU A 64 9.44 -1.43 -0.49
C LEU A 64 8.86 -0.57 -1.62
N SER A 65 7.93 0.34 -1.34
CA SER A 65 7.40 1.27 -2.35
C SER A 65 8.47 2.23 -2.91
N GLY A 66 9.54 2.49 -2.16
CA GLY A 66 10.67 3.31 -2.61
C GLY A 66 11.57 2.63 -3.66
N HIS A 67 11.49 1.31 -3.81
CA HIS A 67 12.42 0.53 -4.61
C HIS A 67 11.76 -0.03 -5.88
N ALA A 68 12.31 0.27 -7.06
CA ALA A 68 11.72 -0.09 -8.35
C ALA A 68 11.41 -1.60 -8.51
N GLY A 69 12.38 -2.46 -8.17
CA GLY A 69 12.19 -3.92 -8.22
C GLY A 69 11.05 -4.41 -7.32
N ALA A 70 10.91 -3.82 -6.13
CA ALA A 70 9.87 -4.16 -5.18
C ALA A 70 8.50 -3.61 -5.57
N ARG A 71 8.40 -2.41 -6.17
CA ARG A 71 7.14 -1.84 -6.66
C ARG A 71 6.44 -2.77 -7.66
N ARG A 72 7.20 -3.28 -8.63
CA ARG A 72 6.68 -4.22 -9.64
C ARG A 72 6.16 -5.50 -8.97
N ALA A 73 6.90 -6.06 -8.02
CA ALA A 73 6.50 -7.26 -7.29
C ALA A 73 5.26 -7.04 -6.39
N LEU A 74 5.18 -5.87 -5.74
CA LEU A 74 4.04 -5.48 -4.90
C LEU A 74 2.74 -5.44 -5.73
N LEU A 75 2.79 -4.87 -6.92
CA LEU A 75 1.63 -4.76 -7.82
C LEU A 75 1.31 -6.05 -8.56
N GLY A 76 2.32 -6.89 -8.84
CA GLY A 76 2.15 -8.21 -9.45
C GLY A 76 1.46 -9.22 -8.51
N ARG A 77 1.65 -9.10 -7.19
CA ARG A 77 1.07 -10.00 -6.19
C ARG A 77 -0.31 -9.50 -5.75
N LYS A 78 -1.40 -10.17 -6.20
CA LYS A 78 -2.79 -9.77 -5.90
C LYS A 78 -3.04 -9.47 -4.40
N GLY A 79 -2.47 -10.26 -3.50
CA GLY A 79 -2.66 -10.07 -2.06
C GLY A 79 -1.91 -8.89 -1.44
N ALA A 80 -0.76 -8.49 -2.00
CA ALA A 80 0.10 -7.47 -1.40
C ALA A 80 -0.49 -6.07 -1.56
N ALA A 81 -0.89 -5.69 -2.77
CA ALA A 81 -1.55 -4.41 -3.02
C ALA A 81 -2.87 -4.28 -2.24
N ALA A 82 -3.67 -5.35 -2.19
CA ALA A 82 -4.92 -5.36 -1.44
C ALA A 82 -4.69 -5.17 0.08
N ALA A 83 -3.67 -5.83 0.64
CA ALA A 83 -3.29 -5.68 2.04
C ALA A 83 -2.81 -4.26 2.35
N LEU A 84 -2.00 -3.65 1.48
CA LEU A 84 -1.60 -2.25 1.60
C LEU A 84 -2.82 -1.31 1.64
N PHE A 85 -3.78 -1.49 0.72
CA PHE A 85 -4.98 -0.65 0.67
C PHE A 85 -5.92 -0.89 1.86
N ALA A 86 -5.95 -2.11 2.40
CA ALA A 86 -6.72 -2.44 3.59
C ALA A 86 -6.12 -1.80 4.84
N LEU A 87 -4.80 -1.90 5.04
CA LEU A 87 -4.11 -1.21 6.13
C LEU A 87 -4.32 0.31 6.06
N LEU A 88 -4.22 0.87 4.84
CA LEU A 88 -4.44 2.30 4.65
C LEU A 88 -5.81 2.74 5.18
N ARG A 89 -6.87 1.98 4.92
CA ARG A 89 -8.24 2.34 5.29
C ARG A 89 -8.66 1.90 6.69
N HIS A 90 -8.06 0.83 7.22
CA HIS A 90 -8.60 0.09 8.36
C HIS A 90 -7.58 -0.24 9.43
N ALA A 91 -6.31 0.18 9.29
CA ALA A 91 -5.37 0.05 10.39
C ALA A 91 -5.87 0.85 11.60
N GLN A 92 -5.70 0.26 12.79
CA GLN A 92 -6.10 0.89 14.06
C GLN A 92 -5.19 2.06 14.42
N ASP A 93 -3.92 1.96 14.03
CA ASP A 93 -2.91 2.98 14.30
C ASP A 93 -2.86 4.02 13.16
N HIS A 94 -2.98 5.30 13.51
CA HIS A 94 -2.96 6.40 12.55
C HIS A 94 -1.61 6.53 11.83
N THR A 95 -0.49 6.23 12.51
CA THR A 95 0.84 6.23 11.88
C THR A 95 0.93 5.15 10.81
N ALA A 96 0.34 3.99 11.03
CA ALA A 96 0.27 2.91 10.06
C ALA A 96 -0.53 3.33 8.81
N GLN A 97 -1.66 4.01 9.00
CA GLN A 97 -2.45 4.59 7.91
C GLN A 97 -1.62 5.60 7.10
N VAL A 98 -1.01 6.58 7.76
CA VAL A 98 -0.14 7.59 7.13
C VAL A 98 1.01 6.94 6.37
N THR A 99 1.64 5.92 6.94
CA THR A 99 2.75 5.19 6.32
C THR A 99 2.30 4.46 5.05
N CYS A 100 1.17 3.76 5.11
CA CYS A 100 0.56 3.15 3.93
C CYS A 100 0.16 4.19 2.88
N GLY A 101 -0.22 5.39 3.32
CA GLY A 101 -0.55 6.51 2.46
C GLY A 101 0.65 7.00 1.67
N LYS A 102 1.76 7.25 2.36
CA LYS A 102 3.05 7.58 1.76
C LYS A 102 3.50 6.50 0.77
N ALA A 103 3.31 5.23 1.11
CA ALA A 103 3.63 4.12 0.21
C ALA A 103 2.78 4.15 -1.08
N LEU A 104 1.47 4.44 -0.97
CA LEU A 104 0.60 4.58 -2.12
C LEU A 104 1.02 5.77 -3.01
N CYS A 105 1.34 6.92 -2.41
CA CYS A 105 1.84 8.08 -3.15
C CYS A 105 3.13 7.74 -3.91
N ASN A 106 4.08 7.02 -3.29
CA ASN A 106 5.30 6.57 -3.98
C ASN A 106 4.98 5.71 -5.21
N LEU A 107 4.05 4.77 -5.09
CA LEU A 107 3.63 3.91 -6.21
C LEU A 107 2.98 4.71 -7.36
N LEU A 108 2.26 5.79 -7.05
CA LEU A 108 1.58 6.63 -8.05
C LEU A 108 2.51 7.68 -8.67
N SER A 109 3.55 8.10 -7.96
CA SER A 109 4.52 9.08 -8.44
C SER A 109 5.62 8.47 -9.32
N CYS A 110 5.81 7.14 -9.30
CA CYS A 110 6.80 6.47 -10.13
C CYS A 110 6.19 5.88 -11.41
N ARG A 111 6.76 6.19 -12.58
CA ARG A 111 6.24 5.77 -13.89
C ARG A 111 6.12 4.25 -14.07
N ASP A 112 7.03 3.48 -13.49
CA ASP A 112 7.05 2.01 -13.58
C ASP A 112 5.88 1.33 -12.82
N SER A 113 5.28 2.03 -11.87
CA SER A 113 4.20 1.52 -11.03
C SER A 113 2.88 2.28 -11.16
N GLN A 114 2.91 3.52 -11.65
CA GLN A 114 1.78 4.45 -11.65
C GLN A 114 0.53 3.84 -12.26
N LEU A 115 0.61 3.44 -13.54
CA LEU A 115 -0.54 2.91 -14.26
C LEU A 115 -1.06 1.64 -13.58
N ALA A 116 -0.18 0.69 -13.27
CA ALA A 116 -0.56 -0.56 -12.60
C ALA A 116 -1.25 -0.32 -11.26
N THR A 117 -0.83 0.70 -10.51
CA THR A 117 -1.45 1.12 -9.24
C THR A 117 -2.86 1.67 -9.44
N VAL A 118 -3.06 2.52 -10.46
CA VAL A 118 -4.40 3.00 -10.87
C VAL A 118 -5.29 1.83 -11.27
N ARG A 119 -4.77 0.87 -12.05
CA ARG A 119 -5.52 -0.33 -12.49
C ARG A 119 -5.95 -1.22 -11.31
N LYS A 120 -5.23 -1.17 -10.18
CA LYS A 120 -5.56 -1.90 -8.95
C LYS A 120 -6.62 -1.21 -8.08
N GLY A 121 -7.13 -0.04 -8.48
CA GLY A 121 -8.17 0.66 -7.73
C GLY A 121 -7.62 1.63 -6.68
N ALA A 122 -6.47 2.26 -6.93
CA ALA A 122 -5.93 3.29 -6.04
C ALA A 122 -6.76 4.59 -6.04
N VAL A 123 -7.54 4.86 -7.09
CA VAL A 123 -8.25 6.14 -7.28
C VAL A 123 -9.21 6.47 -6.14
N PRO A 124 -10.12 5.58 -5.70
CA PRO A 124 -11.01 5.89 -4.58
C PRO A 124 -10.25 6.13 -3.26
N VAL A 125 -9.09 5.50 -3.11
CA VAL A 125 -8.27 5.58 -1.90
C VAL A 125 -7.54 6.93 -1.81
N LEU A 126 -7.25 7.57 -2.93
CA LEU A 126 -6.65 8.91 -2.96
C LEU A 126 -7.59 9.99 -2.38
N GLY A 127 -8.89 9.88 -2.61
CA GLY A 127 -9.87 10.81 -2.03
C GLY A 127 -9.91 10.74 -0.49
N TRP A 128 -9.72 9.54 0.05
CA TRP A 128 -9.57 9.34 1.50
C TRP A 128 -8.23 9.87 2.01
N LEU A 129 -7.15 9.63 1.27
CA LEU A 129 -5.81 10.12 1.60
C LEU A 129 -5.74 11.64 1.74
N ALA A 130 -6.44 12.36 0.87
CA ALA A 130 -6.53 13.82 0.91
C ALA A 130 -7.25 14.37 2.16
N ARG A 131 -7.85 13.49 2.98
CA ARG A 131 -8.57 13.82 4.21
C ARG A 131 -7.95 13.14 5.44
N LEU A 132 -6.72 12.61 5.29
CA LEU A 132 -6.07 11.85 6.35
C LEU A 132 -5.63 12.74 7.53
N GLY A 133 -5.44 14.04 7.33
CA GLY A 133 -4.99 14.95 8.37
C GLY A 133 -3.47 14.98 8.58
N ASP A 134 -2.69 14.41 7.63
CA ASP A 134 -1.23 14.50 7.60
C ASP A 134 -0.80 15.38 6.42
N ALA A 135 -0.42 16.62 6.69
CA ALA A 135 -0.09 17.61 5.66
C ALA A 135 0.97 17.13 4.65
N ALA A 136 1.95 16.35 5.12
CA ALA A 136 2.98 15.78 4.25
C ALA A 136 2.42 14.72 3.28
N THR A 137 1.50 13.87 3.74
CA THR A 137 0.82 12.89 2.89
C THR A 137 -0.18 13.55 1.96
N GLU A 138 -0.89 14.58 2.41
CA GLU A 138 -1.82 15.36 1.59
C GLU A 138 -1.10 16.07 0.44
N ALA A 139 0.04 16.72 0.72
CA ALA A 139 0.88 17.32 -0.31
C ALA A 139 1.35 16.29 -1.35
N ARG A 140 1.85 15.13 -0.89
CA ARG A 140 2.26 14.04 -1.80
C ARG A 140 1.09 13.45 -2.59
N CYS A 141 -0.11 13.43 -2.00
CA CYS A 141 -1.32 12.98 -2.67
C CYS A 141 -1.67 13.95 -3.82
N ALA A 142 -1.59 15.26 -3.57
CA ALA A 142 -1.78 16.28 -4.60
C ALA A 142 -0.73 16.15 -5.73
N ASP A 143 0.55 15.94 -5.40
CA ASP A 143 1.60 15.69 -6.39
C ASP A 143 1.32 14.43 -7.23
N ALA A 144 0.91 13.34 -6.58
CA ALA A 144 0.52 12.11 -7.26
C ALA A 144 -0.67 12.36 -8.21
N PHE A 145 -1.68 13.11 -7.78
CA PHE A 145 -2.80 13.51 -8.64
C PHE A 145 -2.35 14.33 -9.84
N PHE A 146 -1.45 15.29 -9.65
CA PHE A 146 -0.89 16.09 -10.74
C PHE A 146 -0.18 15.20 -11.78
N LEU A 147 0.64 14.25 -11.32
CA LEU A 147 1.33 13.29 -12.20
C LEU A 147 0.35 12.38 -12.95
N LEU A 148 -0.71 11.90 -12.29
CA LEU A 148 -1.77 11.12 -12.93
C LEU A 148 -2.52 11.92 -14.00
N CYS A 149 -2.73 13.21 -13.76
CA CYS A 149 -3.29 14.12 -14.74
C CYS A 149 -2.35 14.36 -15.92
N GLY A 150 -1.04 14.18 -15.77
CA GLY A 150 -0.07 14.23 -16.87
C GLY A 150 -0.17 13.05 -17.84
N ASP A 151 -0.57 11.87 -17.34
CA ASP A 151 -0.64 10.63 -18.13
C ASP A 151 -2.02 10.40 -18.77
N ALA A 152 -2.07 10.18 -20.09
CA ALA A 152 -3.32 10.09 -20.84
C ALA A 152 -4.19 8.89 -20.42
N GLU A 153 -3.57 7.75 -20.12
CA GLU A 153 -4.30 6.55 -19.72
C GLU A 153 -4.82 6.68 -18.29
N CYS A 154 -4.01 7.21 -17.38
CA CYS A 154 -4.43 7.50 -16.00
C CYS A 154 -5.59 8.50 -15.97
N ARG A 155 -5.53 9.58 -16.77
CA ARG A 155 -6.65 10.52 -16.94
C ARG A 155 -7.95 9.84 -17.37
N ALA A 156 -7.87 8.94 -18.35
CA ALA A 156 -9.05 8.23 -18.84
C ALA A 156 -9.69 7.37 -17.72
N ARG A 157 -8.86 6.72 -16.89
CA ARG A 157 -9.35 5.91 -15.76
C ARG A 157 -9.90 6.73 -14.61
N LEU A 158 -9.32 7.89 -14.30
CA LEU A 158 -9.88 8.83 -13.32
C LEU A 158 -11.31 9.21 -13.68
N ARG A 159 -11.58 9.49 -14.97
CA ARG A 159 -12.92 9.82 -15.47
C ARG A 159 -13.91 8.65 -15.38
N GLN A 160 -13.45 7.43 -15.66
CA GLN A 160 -14.28 6.23 -15.54
C GLN A 160 -14.64 5.92 -14.08
N GLY A 161 -13.68 6.08 -13.16
CA GLY A 161 -13.92 5.89 -11.72
C GLY A 161 -14.94 6.86 -11.14
N HIS A 162 -14.97 8.11 -11.64
CA HIS A 162 -15.97 9.09 -11.22
C HIS A 162 -17.38 8.76 -11.72
N ARG A 163 -17.52 8.26 -12.97
CA ARG A 163 -18.81 7.81 -13.52
C ARG A 163 -19.38 6.59 -12.79
N ALA A 164 -18.54 5.67 -12.34
CA ALA A 164 -18.98 4.51 -11.55
C ALA A 164 -19.47 4.89 -10.13
N ALA A 165 -18.95 5.98 -9.56
CA ALA A 165 -19.38 6.48 -8.25
C ALA A 165 -20.64 7.38 -8.32
N GLY A 166 -20.88 8.03 -9.47
CA GLY A 166 -22.04 8.91 -9.70
C GLY A 166 -23.26 8.24 -10.36
N GLY A 167 -23.24 6.92 -10.58
CA GLY A 167 -24.35 6.16 -11.17
C GLY A 167 -25.33 5.56 -10.16
N GLY A 168 -25.25 5.96 -8.89
CA GLY A 168 -26.07 5.45 -7.78
C GLY A 168 -27.03 6.46 -7.16
N GLU A 169 -27.23 7.62 -7.78
CA GLU A 169 -28.20 8.63 -7.34
C GLU A 169 -29.09 8.99 -8.53
N GLY A 170 -30.32 8.46 -8.56
CA GLY A 170 -31.38 8.96 -9.44
C GLY A 170 -32.09 7.94 -10.35
N GLU A 171 -32.53 6.79 -9.83
CA GLU A 171 -33.67 6.07 -10.40
C GLU A 171 -34.58 5.59 -9.26
N ALA A 172 -35.45 6.50 -8.80
CA ALA A 172 -36.74 6.26 -8.15
C ALA A 172 -37.43 7.61 -7.94
#